data_AF-A0A2E4UZZ6-F1
#
_entry.id   AF-A0A2E4UZZ6-F1
#
_cell.length_a   1.000
_cell.length_b   1.000
_cell.length_c   1.000
_cell.angle_alpha   90.00
_cell.angle_beta   90.00
_cell.angle_gamma   90.00
#
_symmetry.space_group_name_H-M   'P 1'
#
loop_
_entity.id
_entity.type
_entity.pdbx_description
1 polymer ?
#
loop_
_entity_poly.entity_id
_entity_poly.type
_entity_poly.pdbx_seq_one_letter_code
_entity_poly.pdbx_strand_id
1 'polypeptide(L)'
;MSKKTKIFIFSSLFLFFNIVGFAQDNEGKIRILFIFDGSNSMNAQWENSSKITIAKKLMTQTMDSLKNLENVELALRIYGHQSRILPGKQDCSDTKLEVPFASASFNYDKIINEIRRLEPKGTTPIARSLEYSAEDFTPCQDCRNIIILITDGIEACDEDPCAVAIALREKNIKLKPFVIGLGLDTSYLNQFQCVGEFLSAENEDSFKSVLKFVISQALNNTTAQINLNNINNLPNETDLTMSLYNSLNGKLMHTYIHTLNRYQNPDTISLDPLYTYKLVVHSVPEITLDSIKLIPGKHNTINVYSPLGKLNLKIQGNDNTYNGISCIVKIVDDSRILNVQTMNSTKQYLVGNYDLEILTLPRIKFNNIKINQSRLTDITIPLHGSIQVNKSDGPAALFLKSKGENIWVYDFNENRSIENLNIQPGKYFISFRSKRSNSTAHTILKEFVISSGQNINLKL
;
A
#
# COMPACT_ATOMS: atom_id res chain seq x y z
N MET A 1 14.11 31.20 82.60
CA MET A 1 13.49 32.01 81.51
C MET A 1 13.88 31.37 80.19
N SER A 2 12.98 30.55 79.61
CA SER A 2 13.23 29.76 78.41
C SER A 2 12.36 30.27 77.25
N LYS A 3 13.01 30.50 76.11
CA LYS A 3 12.45 31.01 74.84
C LYS A 3 11.49 29.98 74.24
N LYS A 4 10.27 30.40 73.87
CA LYS A 4 9.35 29.61 73.04
C LYS A 4 9.48 30.04 71.58
N THR A 5 9.95 29.11 70.75
CA THR A 5 10.01 29.21 69.28
C THR A 5 8.62 28.95 68.69
N LYS A 6 8.10 29.86 67.87
CA LYS A 6 6.87 29.67 67.09
C LYS A 6 7.21 28.97 65.77
N ILE A 7 6.63 27.79 65.55
CA ILE A 7 6.66 27.06 64.27
C ILE A 7 5.47 27.53 63.44
N PHE A 8 5.75 28.10 62.26
CA PHE A 8 4.74 28.41 61.25
C PHE A 8 4.45 27.14 60.42
N ILE A 9 3.21 26.67 60.45
CA ILE A 9 2.72 25.58 59.60
C ILE A 9 2.22 26.20 58.29
N PHE A 10 2.94 25.93 57.20
CA PHE A 10 2.56 26.35 55.84
C PHE A 10 1.60 25.28 55.28
N SER A 11 0.31 25.61 55.21
CA SER A 11 -0.72 24.76 54.58
C SER A 11 -0.60 24.90 53.05
N SER A 12 -0.04 23.88 52.40
CA SER A 12 0.03 23.79 50.94
C SER A 12 -1.25 23.17 50.39
N LEU A 13 -2.15 24.03 49.89
CA LEU A 13 -3.37 23.65 49.19
C LEU A 13 -3.01 23.14 47.78
N PHE A 14 -2.92 21.82 47.61
CA PHE A 14 -2.73 21.17 46.30
C PHE A 14 -4.05 21.17 45.52
N LEU A 15 -4.20 22.15 44.61
CA LEU A 15 -5.26 22.18 43.61
C LEU A 15 -4.95 21.15 42.51
N PHE A 16 -5.65 20.02 42.52
CA PHE A 16 -5.70 19.09 41.39
C PHE A 16 -6.45 19.73 40.22
N PHE A 17 -5.72 20.32 39.28
CA PHE A 17 -6.24 20.64 37.96
C PHE A 17 -6.43 19.34 37.19
N ASN A 18 -7.67 18.87 37.08
CA ASN A 18 -8.05 17.85 36.11
C ASN A 18 -8.00 18.49 34.72
N ILE A 19 -6.89 18.26 34.01
CA ILE A 19 -6.80 18.57 32.58
C ILE A 19 -7.61 17.49 31.87
N VAL A 20 -8.89 17.76 31.62
CA VAL A 20 -9.68 17.02 30.63
C VAL A 20 -9.14 17.45 29.28
N GLY A 21 -8.22 16.65 28.73
CA GLY A 21 -7.80 16.78 27.35
C GLY A 21 -8.96 16.39 26.44
N PHE A 22 -9.73 17.38 25.98
CA PHE A 22 -10.52 17.22 24.77
C PHE A 22 -9.54 17.16 23.60
N ALA A 23 -9.24 15.95 23.12
CA ALA A 23 -8.77 15.78 21.76
C ALA A 23 -9.94 16.20 20.85
N GLN A 24 -9.94 17.45 20.39
CA GLN A 24 -10.76 17.82 19.23
C GLN A 24 -10.15 17.12 18.03
N ASP A 25 -10.88 16.14 17.47
CA ASP A 25 -10.70 15.77 16.07
C ASP A 25 -10.87 17.07 15.27
N ASN A 26 -9.75 17.58 14.75
CA ASN A 26 -9.76 18.74 13.89
C ASN A 26 -10.30 18.24 12.54
N GLU A 27 -11.62 18.23 12.37
CA GLU A 27 -12.22 17.91 11.07
C GLU A 27 -11.84 19.04 10.10
N GLY A 28 -10.78 18.80 9.31
CA GLY A 28 -10.32 19.71 8.28
C GLY A 28 -11.46 20.18 7.36
N LYS A 29 -11.34 21.41 6.86
CA LYS A 29 -12.41 22.08 6.10
C LYS A 29 -12.57 21.47 4.70
N ILE A 30 -13.80 21.12 4.32
CA ILE A 30 -14.07 20.52 3.01
C ILE A 30 -14.49 21.62 2.03
N ARG A 31 -13.84 21.70 0.88
CA ARG A 31 -14.13 22.71 -0.14
C ARG A 31 -14.56 22.03 -1.42
N ILE A 32 -15.78 22.32 -1.87
CA ILE A 32 -16.35 21.76 -3.08
C ILE A 32 -16.55 22.87 -4.10
N LEU A 33 -15.80 22.81 -5.20
CA LEU A 33 -16.05 23.63 -6.39
C LEU A 33 -16.91 22.83 -7.37
N PHE A 34 -18.10 23.33 -7.65
CA PHE A 34 -18.89 22.83 -8.76
C PHE A 34 -18.44 23.53 -10.04
N ILE A 35 -18.05 22.75 -11.04
CA ILE A 35 -17.86 23.23 -12.41
C ILE A 35 -19.06 22.74 -13.21
N PHE A 36 -19.88 23.67 -13.68
CA PHE A 36 -21.15 23.37 -14.30
C PHE A 36 -21.14 23.71 -15.79
N ASP A 37 -21.55 22.76 -16.62
CA ASP A 37 -21.66 22.91 -18.07
C ASP A 37 -22.89 23.75 -18.45
N GLY A 38 -22.62 24.93 -18.98
CA GLY A 38 -23.58 25.83 -19.59
C GLY A 38 -23.46 25.90 -21.11
N SER A 39 -22.78 24.95 -21.76
CA SER A 39 -22.60 24.96 -23.20
C SER A 39 -23.87 24.58 -23.96
N ASN A 40 -23.94 24.89 -25.25
CA ASN A 40 -25.13 24.65 -26.07
C ASN A 40 -25.52 23.16 -26.18
N SER A 41 -24.60 22.21 -26.02
CA SER A 41 -24.89 20.77 -26.05
C SER A 41 -25.89 20.36 -24.96
N MET A 42 -25.89 21.06 -23.83
CA MET A 42 -26.82 20.85 -22.72
C MET A 42 -28.30 21.11 -23.07
N ASN A 43 -28.60 21.72 -24.22
CA ASN A 43 -29.96 21.83 -24.75
C ASN A 43 -30.52 20.51 -25.32
N ALA A 44 -29.67 19.52 -25.55
CA ALA A 44 -30.09 18.21 -26.07
C ALA A 44 -31.10 17.53 -25.14
N GLN A 45 -32.00 16.74 -25.73
CA GLN A 45 -32.97 15.95 -24.98
C GLN A 45 -32.31 14.71 -24.38
N TRP A 46 -32.69 14.40 -23.14
CA TRP A 46 -32.31 13.17 -22.46
C TRP A 46 -33.52 12.67 -21.65
N GLU A 47 -33.97 11.46 -21.96
CA GLU A 47 -35.26 10.93 -21.50
C GLU A 47 -36.43 11.89 -21.84
N ASN A 48 -37.11 12.42 -20.83
CA ASN A 48 -38.31 13.25 -20.97
C ASN A 48 -38.04 14.76 -20.83
N SER A 49 -36.78 15.19 -20.73
CA SER A 49 -36.44 16.61 -20.60
C SER A 49 -35.06 16.95 -21.15
N SER A 50 -34.73 18.24 -21.25
CA SER A 50 -33.37 18.64 -21.67
C SER A 50 -32.32 18.30 -20.61
N LYS A 51 -31.09 18.00 -21.02
CA LYS A 51 -29.97 17.72 -20.10
C LYS A 51 -29.78 18.86 -19.10
N ILE A 52 -29.90 20.11 -19.54
CA ILE A 52 -29.83 21.29 -18.65
C ILE A 52 -30.94 21.31 -17.59
N THR A 53 -32.17 20.92 -17.93
CA THR A 53 -33.28 20.86 -16.96
C THR A 53 -32.97 19.87 -15.85
N ILE A 54 -32.46 18.70 -16.22
CA ILE A 54 -32.09 17.63 -15.30
C ILE A 54 -30.90 18.08 -14.43
N ALA A 55 -29.85 18.61 -15.04
CA ALA A 55 -28.67 19.11 -14.34
C ALA A 55 -29.02 20.21 -13.32
N LYS A 56 -29.87 21.17 -13.67
CA LYS A 56 -30.35 22.22 -12.74
C LYS A 56 -31.14 21.65 -11.56
N LYS A 57 -32.04 20.70 -11.82
CA LYS A 57 -32.82 20.01 -10.78
C LYS A 57 -31.91 19.30 -9.79
N LEU A 58 -30.89 18.62 -10.27
CA LEU A 58 -29.97 17.82 -9.46
C LEU A 58 -28.96 18.67 -8.71
N MET A 59 -28.49 19.75 -9.33
CA MET A 59 -27.71 20.76 -8.63
C MET A 59 -28.52 21.37 -7.47
N THR A 60 -29.82 21.63 -7.69
CA THR A 60 -30.71 22.11 -6.61
C THR A 60 -30.80 21.10 -5.46
N GLN A 61 -31.07 19.84 -5.75
CA GLN A 61 -31.16 18.78 -4.72
C GLN A 61 -29.82 18.55 -3.98
N THR A 62 -28.71 18.71 -4.69
CA THR A 62 -27.35 18.63 -4.14
C THR A 62 -27.13 19.75 -3.15
N MET A 63 -27.40 20.99 -3.56
CA MET A 63 -27.28 22.16 -2.70
C MET A 63 -28.18 22.06 -1.46
N ASP A 64 -29.39 21.52 -1.60
CA ASP A 64 -30.30 21.25 -0.47
C ASP A 64 -29.69 20.30 0.56
N SER A 65 -28.90 19.33 0.13
CA SER A 65 -28.23 18.36 1.01
C SER A 65 -26.98 18.95 1.68
N LEU A 66 -26.41 20.02 1.11
CA LEU A 66 -25.15 20.63 1.58
C LEU A 66 -25.36 21.86 2.47
N LYS A 67 -26.48 22.58 2.32
CA LYS A 67 -26.70 23.90 2.92
C LYS A 67 -26.54 24.00 4.43
N ASN A 68 -26.76 22.90 5.15
CA ASN A 68 -26.70 22.85 6.62
C ASN A 68 -25.40 22.20 7.14
N LEU A 69 -24.46 21.84 6.26
CA LEU A 69 -23.22 21.21 6.70
C LEU A 69 -22.24 22.25 7.24
N GLU A 70 -21.78 22.01 8.45
CA GLU A 70 -20.68 22.74 9.07
C GLU A 70 -19.35 22.34 8.41
N ASN A 71 -18.35 23.22 8.45
CA ASN A 71 -17.02 22.99 7.87
C ASN A 71 -16.96 22.71 6.36
N VAL A 72 -18.05 22.98 5.61
CA VAL A 72 -18.10 22.90 4.15
C VAL A 72 -18.14 24.29 3.51
N GLU A 73 -17.24 24.54 2.56
CA GLU A 73 -17.28 25.70 1.66
C GLU A 73 -17.65 25.28 0.24
N LEU A 74 -18.53 26.06 -0.39
CA LEU A 74 -19.04 25.79 -1.73
C LEU A 74 -18.67 26.94 -2.66
N ALA A 75 -18.36 26.62 -3.92
CA ALA A 75 -18.16 27.59 -4.99
C ALA A 75 -18.79 27.07 -6.29
N LEU A 76 -19.07 27.97 -7.23
CA LEU A 76 -19.63 27.65 -8.53
C LEU A 76 -18.85 28.36 -9.64
N ARG A 77 -18.27 27.57 -10.53
CA ARG A 77 -17.75 28.00 -11.84
C ARG A 77 -18.67 27.45 -12.93
N ILE A 78 -18.98 28.27 -13.92
CA ILE A 78 -19.78 27.88 -15.07
C ILE A 78 -18.96 28.16 -16.32
N TYR A 79 -19.06 27.29 -17.31
CA TYR A 79 -18.47 27.51 -18.63
C TYR A 79 -19.51 27.43 -19.75
N GLY A 80 -19.21 28.06 -20.88
CA GLY A 80 -20.06 28.03 -22.07
C GLY A 80 -21.36 28.82 -21.94
N HIS A 81 -21.53 29.65 -20.91
CA HIS A 81 -22.78 30.37 -20.64
C HIS A 81 -22.74 31.85 -21.03
N GLN A 82 -21.55 32.42 -21.27
CA GLN A 82 -21.38 33.86 -21.50
C GLN A 82 -21.54 34.22 -22.98
N SER A 83 -21.00 33.39 -23.87
CA SER A 83 -20.92 33.66 -25.30
C SER A 83 -21.82 32.71 -26.10
N ARG A 84 -22.49 33.19 -27.15
CA ARG A 84 -23.25 32.33 -28.06
C ARG A 84 -22.32 31.72 -29.11
N ILE A 85 -22.54 30.46 -29.47
CA ILE A 85 -21.84 29.85 -30.61
C ILE A 85 -22.17 30.61 -31.89
N LEU A 86 -21.12 31.06 -32.61
CA LEU A 86 -21.22 31.66 -33.93
C LEU A 86 -20.47 30.78 -34.95
N PRO A 87 -20.93 30.69 -36.22
CA PRO A 87 -20.24 29.91 -37.23
C PRO A 87 -18.76 30.33 -37.36
N GLY A 88 -17.84 29.38 -37.16
CA GLY A 88 -16.39 29.61 -37.25
C GLY A 88 -15.76 30.36 -36.07
N LYS A 89 -16.50 30.63 -34.99
CA LYS A 89 -15.97 31.26 -33.77
C LYS A 89 -16.38 30.46 -32.53
N GLN A 90 -15.39 29.80 -31.92
CA GLN A 90 -15.51 29.13 -30.63
C GLN A 90 -14.84 30.00 -29.57
N ASP A 91 -15.56 30.31 -28.50
CA ASP A 91 -15.01 31.03 -27.34
C ASP A 91 -14.48 30.02 -26.34
N CYS A 92 -13.23 29.60 -26.54
CA CYS A 92 -12.56 28.67 -25.62
C CYS A 92 -12.13 29.33 -24.30
N SER A 93 -12.40 30.63 -24.11
CA SER A 93 -12.21 31.36 -22.83
C SER A 93 -13.49 31.52 -22.02
N ASP A 94 -14.63 31.02 -22.48
CA ASP A 94 -15.93 31.13 -21.81
C ASP A 94 -15.98 30.25 -20.54
N THR A 95 -15.36 30.72 -19.46
CA THR A 95 -15.37 30.11 -18.13
C THR A 95 -15.24 31.16 -17.04
N LYS A 96 -16.14 31.13 -16.06
CA LYS A 96 -16.19 32.15 -15.00
C LYS A 96 -16.58 31.56 -13.65
N LEU A 97 -15.86 32.01 -12.62
CA LEU A 97 -16.25 31.82 -11.22
C LEU A 97 -17.43 32.74 -10.91
N GLU A 98 -18.64 32.22 -10.95
CA GLU A 98 -19.86 33.00 -10.68
C GLU A 98 -20.09 33.18 -9.18
N VAL A 99 -19.73 32.17 -8.38
CA VAL A 99 -19.83 32.24 -6.92
C VAL A 99 -18.50 31.78 -6.31
N PRO A 100 -17.72 32.68 -5.68
CA PRO A 100 -16.48 32.32 -5.00
C PRO A 100 -16.74 31.55 -3.70
N PHE A 101 -15.73 30.86 -3.18
CA PHE A 101 -15.84 30.05 -1.96
C PHE A 101 -16.34 30.84 -0.75
N ALA A 102 -17.36 30.29 -0.10
CA ALA A 102 -17.83 30.68 1.23
C ALA A 102 -18.57 29.50 1.86
N SER A 103 -19.03 29.63 3.11
CA SER A 103 -19.75 28.57 3.80
C SER A 103 -20.96 28.08 2.99
N ALA A 104 -21.27 26.78 3.10
CA ALA A 104 -22.38 26.16 2.39
C ALA A 104 -23.71 26.90 2.60
N SER A 105 -23.99 27.32 3.83
CA SER A 105 -25.18 28.09 4.19
C SER A 105 -25.24 29.46 3.50
N PHE A 106 -24.10 30.16 3.39
CA PHE A 106 -24.04 31.49 2.78
C PHE A 106 -24.15 31.46 1.26
N ASN A 107 -23.57 30.45 0.63
CA ASN A 107 -23.54 30.33 -0.84
C ASN A 107 -24.73 29.56 -1.42
N TYR A 108 -25.54 28.90 -0.59
CA TYR A 108 -26.71 28.16 -1.04
C TYR A 108 -27.60 28.96 -2.00
N ASP A 109 -28.12 30.12 -1.55
CA ASP A 109 -29.05 30.91 -2.37
C ASP A 109 -28.38 31.52 -3.61
N LYS A 110 -27.10 31.89 -3.50
CA LYS A 110 -26.33 32.47 -4.62
C LYS A 110 -26.17 31.47 -5.75
N ILE A 111 -25.71 30.26 -5.42
CA ILE A 111 -25.50 29.17 -6.37
C ILE A 111 -26.83 28.78 -7.01
N ILE A 112 -27.90 28.62 -6.23
CA ILE A 112 -29.24 28.28 -6.76
C ILE A 112 -29.74 29.34 -7.73
N ASN A 113 -29.54 30.62 -7.43
CA ASN A 113 -29.99 31.71 -8.30
C ASN A 113 -29.21 31.75 -9.63
N GLU A 114 -27.90 31.51 -9.61
CA GLU A 114 -27.11 31.40 -10.84
C GLU A 114 -27.55 30.21 -11.70
N ILE A 115 -27.69 29.03 -11.08
CA ILE A 115 -28.12 27.81 -11.78
C ILE A 115 -29.53 27.97 -12.37
N ARG A 116 -30.46 28.62 -11.67
CA ARG A 116 -31.82 28.86 -12.21
C ARG A 116 -31.79 29.76 -13.45
N ARG A 117 -31.00 30.84 -13.41
CA ARG A 117 -30.87 31.84 -14.49
C ARG A 117 -30.02 31.39 -15.68
N LEU A 118 -29.22 30.35 -15.51
CA LEU A 118 -28.33 29.82 -16.53
C LEU A 118 -29.07 29.46 -17.84
N GLU A 119 -28.59 29.98 -18.96
CA GLU A 119 -29.08 29.60 -20.29
C GLU A 119 -27.94 29.00 -21.12
N PRO A 120 -28.05 27.76 -21.60
CA PRO A 120 -26.97 27.09 -22.31
C PRO A 120 -26.80 27.61 -23.74
N LYS A 121 -25.62 28.17 -24.08
CA LYS A 121 -25.44 28.98 -25.30
C LYS A 121 -24.11 28.81 -26.04
N GLY A 122 -23.04 28.47 -25.33
CA GLY A 122 -21.66 28.61 -25.78
C GLY A 122 -20.94 27.29 -26.03
N THR A 123 -19.61 27.37 -26.11
CA THR A 123 -18.71 26.23 -26.37
C THR A 123 -18.35 25.51 -25.06
N THR A 124 -17.71 24.34 -25.14
CA THR A 124 -17.39 23.46 -24.00
C THR A 124 -15.87 23.47 -23.68
N PRO A 125 -15.32 24.50 -22.99
CA PRO A 125 -13.90 24.58 -22.62
C PRO A 125 -13.61 23.90 -21.26
N ILE A 126 -13.50 22.57 -21.23
CA ILE A 126 -13.35 21.81 -19.97
C ILE A 126 -11.94 21.98 -19.39
N ALA A 127 -10.90 21.81 -20.20
CA ALA A 127 -9.49 21.91 -19.81
C ALA A 127 -9.19 23.28 -19.22
N ARG A 128 -9.54 24.37 -19.90
CA ARG A 128 -9.38 25.74 -19.37
C ARG A 128 -10.17 25.99 -18.10
N SER A 129 -11.39 25.45 -18.00
CA SER A 129 -12.20 25.57 -16.78
C SER A 129 -11.53 24.86 -15.60
N LEU A 130 -10.95 23.68 -15.84
CA LEU A 130 -10.18 22.94 -14.84
C LEU A 130 -8.87 23.65 -14.48
N GLU A 131 -8.21 24.29 -15.44
CA GLU A 131 -6.98 25.04 -15.20
C GLU A 131 -7.26 26.22 -14.26
N TYR A 132 -8.25 27.06 -14.58
CA TYR A 132 -8.63 28.21 -13.76
C TYR A 132 -9.22 27.78 -12.41
N SER A 133 -9.86 26.61 -12.35
CA SER A 133 -10.37 26.07 -11.09
C SER A 133 -9.27 25.85 -10.04
N ALA A 134 -8.03 25.60 -10.47
CA ALA A 134 -6.91 25.44 -9.55
C ALA A 134 -6.60 26.74 -8.78
N GLU A 135 -6.87 27.90 -9.38
CA GLU A 135 -6.65 29.23 -8.80
C GLU A 135 -7.80 29.68 -7.90
N ASP A 136 -9.00 29.12 -8.10
CA ASP A 136 -10.17 29.39 -7.26
C ASP A 136 -9.97 28.87 -5.82
N PHE A 137 -9.15 27.83 -5.63
CA PHE A 137 -8.79 27.32 -4.30
C PHE A 137 -7.70 28.16 -3.65
N THR A 138 -8.09 29.01 -2.70
CA THR A 138 -7.13 29.76 -1.89
C THR A 138 -6.28 28.82 -1.02
N PRO A 139 -5.00 29.15 -0.74
CA PRO A 139 -4.14 28.33 0.10
C PRO A 139 -4.79 28.00 1.45
N CYS A 140 -4.70 26.73 1.84
CA CYS A 140 -5.19 26.25 3.13
C CYS A 140 -4.39 25.02 3.57
N GLN A 141 -4.08 24.98 4.86
CA GLN A 141 -3.21 23.97 5.43
C GLN A 141 -3.94 22.65 5.73
N ASP A 142 -5.23 22.72 6.10
CA ASP A 142 -6.04 21.55 6.45
C ASP A 142 -7.39 21.61 5.73
N CYS A 143 -7.32 21.69 4.40
CA CYS A 143 -8.50 21.69 3.55
C CYS A 143 -8.49 20.53 2.56
N ARG A 144 -9.65 19.91 2.40
CA ARG A 144 -9.91 18.92 1.36
C ARG A 144 -10.55 19.60 0.16
N ASN A 145 -9.76 19.84 -0.88
CA ASN A 145 -10.21 20.50 -2.11
C ASN A 145 -10.75 19.48 -3.12
N ILE A 146 -11.99 19.66 -3.54
CA ILE A 146 -12.71 18.75 -4.43
C ILE A 146 -13.39 19.55 -5.53
N ILE A 147 -13.22 19.11 -6.77
CA ILE A 147 -13.94 19.60 -7.94
C ILE A 147 -14.96 18.55 -8.34
N ILE A 148 -16.22 18.95 -8.43
CA ILE A 148 -17.28 18.14 -9.04
C ILE A 148 -17.60 18.79 -10.40
N LEU A 149 -17.15 18.13 -11.48
CA LEU A 149 -17.42 18.57 -12.84
C LEU A 149 -18.73 17.94 -13.31
N ILE A 150 -19.71 18.75 -13.65
CA ILE A 150 -21.00 18.33 -14.21
C ILE A 150 -20.99 18.75 -15.68
N THR A 151 -20.91 17.78 -16.59
CA THR A 151 -20.83 18.01 -18.04
C THR A 151 -21.65 17.01 -18.82
N ASP A 152 -22.00 17.29 -20.07
CA ASP A 152 -22.63 16.31 -20.95
C ASP A 152 -21.70 15.67 -21.98
N GLY A 153 -20.40 15.98 -21.96
CA GLY A 153 -19.46 15.29 -22.82
C GLY A 153 -18.14 15.99 -23.06
N ILE A 154 -17.73 15.97 -24.32
CA ILE A 154 -16.35 16.06 -24.80
C ILE A 154 -15.91 17.51 -24.87
N GLU A 155 -14.65 17.74 -24.57
CA GLU A 155 -13.95 18.99 -24.85
C GLU A 155 -14.19 19.44 -26.31
N ALA A 156 -14.64 20.68 -26.48
CA ALA A 156 -14.87 21.27 -27.81
C ALA A 156 -13.74 22.22 -28.25
N CYS A 157 -12.68 22.34 -27.44
CA CYS A 157 -11.49 23.14 -27.66
C CYS A 157 -10.23 22.26 -27.76
N ASP A 158 -9.20 22.67 -28.49
CA ASP A 158 -7.99 21.86 -28.76
C ASP A 158 -7.03 21.74 -27.55
N GLU A 159 -7.55 21.70 -26.32
CA GLU A 159 -6.78 21.53 -25.08
C GLU A 159 -6.90 20.09 -24.56
N ASP A 160 -5.99 19.70 -23.65
CA ASP A 160 -5.94 18.35 -23.07
C ASP A 160 -6.42 18.32 -21.61
N PRO A 161 -7.69 17.90 -21.34
CA PRO A 161 -8.21 17.74 -19.98
C PRO A 161 -7.40 16.76 -19.11
N CYS A 162 -6.74 15.76 -19.70
CA CYS A 162 -5.94 14.79 -18.98
C CYS A 162 -4.74 15.46 -18.30
N ALA A 163 -4.01 16.29 -19.05
CA ALA A 163 -2.83 16.99 -18.55
C ALA A 163 -3.19 17.91 -17.36
N VAL A 164 -4.30 18.63 -17.47
CA VAL A 164 -4.79 19.52 -16.40
C VAL A 164 -5.25 18.71 -15.17
N ALA A 165 -5.93 17.57 -15.37
CA ALA A 165 -6.34 16.70 -14.27
C ALA A 165 -5.13 16.16 -13.47
N ILE A 166 -4.01 15.84 -14.13
CA ILE A 166 -2.76 15.44 -13.47
C ILE A 166 -2.22 16.61 -12.62
N ALA A 167 -2.15 17.81 -13.19
CA ALA A 167 -1.67 19.00 -12.47
C ALA A 167 -2.52 19.34 -11.24
N LEU A 168 -3.85 19.19 -11.32
CA LEU A 168 -4.76 19.36 -10.18
C LEU A 168 -4.45 18.36 -9.05
N ARG A 169 -4.14 17.10 -9.40
CA ARG A 169 -3.81 16.05 -8.42
C ARG A 169 -2.48 16.32 -7.71
N GLU A 170 -1.50 16.86 -8.41
CA GLU A 170 -0.23 17.31 -7.81
C GLU A 170 -0.45 18.42 -6.77
N LYS A 171 -1.43 19.29 -7.00
CA LYS A 171 -1.90 20.31 -6.05
C LYS A 171 -2.84 19.76 -4.95
N ASN A 172 -2.99 18.44 -4.83
CA ASN A 172 -3.91 17.78 -3.90
C ASN A 172 -5.39 18.19 -4.07
N ILE A 173 -5.78 18.59 -5.29
CA ILE A 173 -7.17 18.88 -5.66
C ILE A 173 -7.76 17.64 -6.32
N LYS A 174 -8.90 17.17 -5.80
CA LYS A 174 -9.54 15.93 -6.25
C LYS A 174 -10.61 16.24 -7.27
N LEU A 175 -10.42 15.78 -8.51
CA LEU A 175 -11.41 15.92 -9.58
C LEU A 175 -12.33 14.71 -9.64
N LYS A 176 -13.64 14.96 -9.63
CA LYS A 176 -14.70 13.97 -9.85
C LYS A 176 -15.56 14.39 -11.05
N PRO A 177 -15.28 13.86 -12.25
CA PRO A 177 -16.09 14.11 -13.43
C PRO A 177 -17.41 13.32 -13.37
N PHE A 178 -18.50 14.02 -13.61
CA PHE A 178 -19.86 13.49 -13.62
C PHE A 178 -20.52 13.86 -14.94
N VAL A 179 -20.83 12.84 -15.75
CA VAL A 179 -21.18 13.03 -17.16
C VAL A 179 -22.64 12.64 -17.40
N ILE A 180 -23.40 13.55 -18.01
CA ILE A 180 -24.83 13.42 -18.29
C ILE A 180 -25.04 12.85 -19.70
N GLY A 181 -25.80 11.75 -19.79
CA GLY A 181 -26.30 11.26 -21.07
C GLY A 181 -25.23 10.69 -22.00
N LEU A 182 -24.18 10.08 -21.44
CA LEU A 182 -23.32 9.16 -22.19
C LEU A 182 -24.21 8.05 -22.75
N GLY A 183 -24.46 8.07 -24.07
CA GLY A 183 -25.16 7.00 -24.75
C GLY A 183 -24.36 5.68 -24.73
N LEU A 184 -24.78 4.72 -25.56
CA LEU A 184 -24.13 3.40 -25.70
C LEU A 184 -22.74 3.45 -26.37
N ASP A 185 -22.26 4.63 -26.77
CA ASP A 185 -20.99 4.78 -27.46
C ASP A 185 -19.83 4.83 -26.47
N THR A 186 -19.06 3.74 -26.43
CA THR A 186 -17.95 3.52 -25.51
C THR A 186 -16.65 4.20 -25.94
N SER A 187 -16.61 4.80 -27.14
CA SER A 187 -15.41 5.44 -27.71
C SER A 187 -14.89 6.62 -26.86
N TYR A 188 -15.79 7.30 -26.14
CA TYR A 188 -15.47 8.44 -25.27
C TYR A 188 -14.92 8.03 -23.89
N LEU A 189 -15.11 6.77 -23.46
CA LEU A 189 -14.71 6.32 -22.12
C LEU A 189 -13.19 6.40 -21.93
N ASN A 190 -12.42 6.13 -22.99
CA ASN A 190 -10.96 6.20 -22.97
C ASN A 190 -10.43 7.64 -22.83
N GLN A 191 -11.17 8.62 -23.35
CA GLN A 191 -10.78 10.04 -23.30
C GLN A 191 -10.98 10.64 -21.91
N PHE A 192 -11.92 10.13 -21.12
CA PHE A 192 -12.22 10.61 -19.77
C PHE A 192 -11.55 9.80 -18.66
N GLN A 193 -11.03 8.60 -18.94
CA GLN A 193 -10.39 7.75 -17.94
C GLN A 193 -9.18 8.42 -17.27
N CYS A 194 -8.46 9.26 -18.00
CA CYS A 194 -7.32 10.03 -17.48
C CYS A 194 -7.74 11.15 -16.51
N VAL A 195 -8.94 11.73 -16.70
CA VAL A 195 -9.46 12.86 -15.93
C VAL A 195 -9.85 12.40 -14.52
N GLY A 196 -10.36 11.18 -14.40
CA GLY A 196 -10.67 10.53 -13.14
C GLY A 196 -11.59 9.33 -13.32
N GLU A 197 -11.96 8.68 -12.22
CA GLU A 197 -13.09 7.74 -12.23
C GLU A 197 -14.35 8.55 -12.49
N PHE A 198 -14.81 8.57 -13.74
CA PHE A 198 -16.04 9.24 -14.12
C PHE A 198 -17.24 8.38 -13.77
N LEU A 199 -18.33 9.07 -13.50
CA LEU A 199 -19.57 8.45 -13.13
C LEU A 199 -20.62 8.86 -14.18
N SER A 200 -21.22 7.86 -14.80
CA SER A 200 -22.31 8.02 -15.76
C SER A 200 -23.59 7.52 -15.11
N ALA A 201 -24.71 8.14 -15.47
CA ALA A 201 -26.02 7.66 -15.11
C ALA A 201 -26.89 7.55 -16.36
N GLU A 202 -27.61 6.44 -16.46
CA GLU A 202 -28.42 6.08 -17.63
C GLU A 202 -29.82 6.70 -17.57
N ASN A 203 -30.28 7.05 -16.37
CA ASN A 203 -31.59 7.66 -16.10
C ASN A 203 -31.54 8.64 -14.90
N GLU A 204 -32.58 9.46 -14.74
CA GLU A 204 -32.64 10.48 -13.67
C GLU A 204 -32.43 9.92 -12.24
N ASP A 205 -33.00 8.75 -11.91
CA ASP A 205 -32.91 8.16 -10.56
C ASP A 205 -31.51 7.62 -10.25
N SER A 206 -30.87 6.97 -11.22
CA SER A 206 -29.47 6.56 -11.13
C SER A 206 -28.57 7.79 -10.98
N PHE A 207 -28.87 8.88 -11.69
CA PHE A 207 -28.14 10.13 -11.62
C PHE A 207 -28.17 10.74 -10.22
N LYS A 208 -29.36 10.80 -9.61
CA LYS A 208 -29.55 11.26 -8.23
C LYS A 208 -28.74 10.43 -7.24
N SER A 209 -28.78 9.11 -7.39
CA SER A 209 -28.12 8.17 -6.49
C SER A 209 -26.59 8.28 -6.56
N VAL A 210 -26.05 8.42 -7.77
CA VAL A 210 -24.62 8.53 -8.02
C VAL A 210 -24.07 9.88 -7.54
N LEU A 211 -24.78 10.99 -7.80
CA LEU A 211 -24.36 12.30 -7.31
C LEU A 211 -24.34 12.36 -5.77
N LYS A 212 -25.38 11.79 -5.13
CA LYS A 212 -25.41 11.63 -3.67
C LYS A 212 -24.23 10.81 -3.15
N PHE A 213 -23.82 9.77 -3.87
CA PHE A 213 -22.65 8.95 -3.53
C PHE A 213 -21.34 9.75 -3.62
N VAL A 214 -21.14 10.55 -4.68
CA VAL A 214 -19.95 11.43 -4.83
C VAL A 214 -19.86 12.43 -3.70
N ILE A 215 -20.97 13.08 -3.37
CA ILE A 215 -21.04 14.03 -2.25
C ILE A 215 -20.71 13.31 -0.94
N SER A 216 -21.25 12.10 -0.72
CA SER A 216 -20.93 11.32 0.47
C SER A 216 -19.44 10.95 0.54
N GLN A 217 -18.80 10.61 -0.59
CA GLN A 217 -17.34 10.40 -0.65
C GLN A 217 -16.55 11.66 -0.30
N ALA A 218 -17.01 12.81 -0.80
CA ALA A 218 -16.37 14.09 -0.59
C ALA A 218 -16.42 14.53 0.88
N LEU A 219 -17.54 14.25 1.55
CA LEU A 219 -17.83 14.70 2.90
C LEU A 219 -17.33 13.74 3.99
N ASN A 220 -17.40 12.43 3.76
CA ASN A 220 -17.15 11.46 4.81
C ASN A 220 -15.79 10.82 4.63
N ASN A 221 -14.98 10.87 5.69
CA ASN A 221 -13.96 9.84 5.88
C ASN A 221 -14.68 8.52 6.17
N THR A 222 -14.13 7.43 5.68
CA THR A 222 -14.65 6.10 6.02
C THR A 222 -13.66 5.40 6.92
N THR A 223 -14.19 4.59 7.82
CA THR A 223 -13.36 3.66 8.57
C THR A 223 -13.29 2.34 7.83
N ALA A 224 -12.15 1.69 7.91
CA ALA A 224 -11.95 0.34 7.42
C ALA A 224 -11.26 -0.49 8.50
N GLN A 225 -11.54 -1.78 8.52
CA GLN A 225 -10.70 -2.77 9.19
C GLN A 225 -10.15 -3.73 8.15
N ILE A 226 -8.90 -4.12 8.31
CA ILE A 226 -8.25 -5.11 7.46
C ILE A 226 -8.20 -6.40 8.26
N ASN A 227 -8.96 -7.40 7.84
CA ASN A 227 -9.03 -8.71 8.46
C ASN A 227 -7.93 -9.60 7.89
N LEU A 228 -6.92 -9.91 8.70
CA LEU A 228 -5.94 -10.93 8.39
C LEU A 228 -6.47 -12.30 8.88
N ASN A 229 -6.95 -13.10 7.94
CA ASN A 229 -7.70 -14.31 8.19
C ASN A 229 -6.80 -15.55 8.25
N ASN A 230 -7.04 -16.40 9.24
CA ASN A 230 -6.36 -17.68 9.38
C ASN A 230 -7.00 -18.77 8.48
N ILE A 231 -6.53 -20.02 8.60
CA ILE A 231 -7.07 -21.15 7.80
C ILE A 231 -8.59 -21.37 7.95
N ASN A 232 -9.19 -20.95 9.06
CA ASN A 232 -10.61 -21.08 9.35
C ASN A 232 -11.40 -19.81 8.96
N ASN A 233 -10.79 -18.88 8.24
CA ASN A 233 -11.35 -17.57 7.87
C ASN A 233 -11.70 -16.68 9.08
N LEU A 234 -11.00 -16.85 10.21
CA LEU A 234 -11.15 -15.99 11.39
C LEU A 234 -10.08 -14.90 11.40
N PRO A 235 -10.43 -13.62 11.70
CA PRO A 235 -9.55 -12.46 11.60
C PRO A 235 -8.62 -12.31 12.81
N ASN A 236 -7.85 -13.35 13.11
CA ASN A 236 -7.03 -13.45 14.32
C ASN A 236 -5.53 -13.27 14.06
N GLU A 237 -5.11 -13.11 12.80
CA GLU A 237 -3.71 -12.90 12.46
C GLU A 237 -3.34 -11.42 12.68
N THR A 238 -2.08 -11.17 13.03
CA THR A 238 -1.61 -9.82 13.38
C THR A 238 -0.10 -9.65 13.19
N ASP A 239 0.40 -8.44 13.46
CA ASP A 239 1.82 -8.08 13.49
C ASP A 239 2.51 -8.13 12.11
N LEU A 240 1.72 -8.16 11.04
CA LEU A 240 2.20 -8.01 9.67
C LEU A 240 2.19 -6.53 9.28
N THR A 241 3.26 -6.09 8.61
CA THR A 241 3.28 -4.76 7.99
C THR A 241 2.43 -4.79 6.72
N MET A 242 1.66 -3.73 6.50
CA MET A 242 0.74 -3.56 5.40
C MET A 242 0.97 -2.20 4.75
N SER A 243 1.02 -2.17 3.42
CA SER A 243 1.15 -0.95 2.64
C SER A 243 -0.08 -0.76 1.76
N LEU A 244 -0.71 0.40 1.84
CA LEU A 244 -1.82 0.81 0.98
C LEU A 244 -1.31 1.79 -0.06
N TYR A 245 -1.52 1.45 -1.33
CA TYR A 245 -1.20 2.27 -2.49
C TYR A 245 -2.47 2.75 -3.16
N ASN A 246 -2.41 3.87 -3.85
CA ASN A 246 -3.43 4.23 -4.81
C ASN A 246 -3.28 3.33 -6.05
N SER A 247 -4.34 2.60 -6.41
CA SER A 247 -4.34 1.61 -7.49
C SER A 247 -4.08 2.23 -8.88
N LEU A 248 -4.47 3.49 -9.09
CA LEU A 248 -4.35 4.15 -10.41
C LEU A 248 -2.93 4.63 -10.73
N ASN A 249 -2.20 5.15 -9.74
CA ASN A 249 -0.88 5.75 -9.96
C ASN A 249 0.25 5.10 -9.15
N GLY A 250 -0.05 4.07 -8.35
CA GLY A 250 0.93 3.35 -7.54
C GLY A 250 1.52 4.16 -6.38
N LYS A 251 1.01 5.35 -6.06
CA LYS A 251 1.53 6.17 -4.96
C LYS A 251 1.23 5.50 -3.62
N LEU A 252 2.27 5.33 -2.79
CA LEU A 252 2.11 4.87 -1.41
C LEU A 252 1.29 5.91 -0.62
N MET A 253 0.17 5.48 -0.04
CA MET A 253 -0.72 6.31 0.75
C MET A 253 -0.44 6.13 2.23
N HIS A 254 -0.39 4.88 2.70
CA HIS A 254 -0.20 4.55 4.11
C HIS A 254 0.61 3.28 4.28
N THR A 255 1.34 3.21 5.40
CA THR A 255 1.98 1.98 5.89
C THR A 255 1.58 1.78 7.34
N TYR A 256 1.02 0.62 7.65
CA TYR A 256 0.56 0.27 8.98
C TYR A 256 1.14 -1.08 9.41
N ILE A 257 1.35 -1.28 10.70
CA ILE A 257 1.53 -2.61 11.27
C ILE A 257 0.16 -3.04 11.78
N HIS A 258 -0.32 -4.19 11.32
CA HIS A 258 -1.61 -4.72 11.75
C HIS A 258 -1.59 -5.03 13.25
N THR A 259 -2.65 -4.65 13.96
CA THR A 259 -2.87 -5.00 15.36
C THR A 259 -4.31 -5.42 15.60
N LEU A 260 -4.54 -6.18 16.66
CA LEU A 260 -5.87 -6.42 17.22
C LEU A 260 -6.11 -5.47 18.40
N ASN A 261 -7.34 -5.00 18.55
CA ASN A 261 -7.74 -4.17 19.69
C ASN A 261 -7.98 -5.02 20.95
N ARG A 262 -8.35 -4.38 22.07
CA ARG A 262 -8.60 -5.04 23.37
C ARG A 262 -9.69 -6.11 23.35
N TYR A 263 -10.53 -6.15 22.33
CA TYR A 263 -11.58 -7.15 22.14
C TYR A 263 -11.19 -8.23 21.13
N GLN A 264 -9.90 -8.30 20.73
CA GLN A 264 -9.37 -9.21 19.72
C GLN A 264 -9.95 -9.01 18.32
N ASN A 265 -10.51 -7.83 18.03
CA ASN A 265 -10.95 -7.47 16.68
C ASN A 265 -9.84 -6.70 15.96
N PRO A 266 -9.69 -6.82 14.63
CA PRO A 266 -8.80 -5.98 13.85
C PRO A 266 -9.01 -4.50 14.11
N ASP A 267 -7.90 -3.77 14.17
CA ASP A 267 -7.94 -2.33 14.43
C ASP A 267 -8.63 -1.56 13.29
N THR A 268 -9.22 -0.42 13.65
CA THR A 268 -9.97 0.43 12.73
C THR A 268 -9.09 1.57 12.25
N ILE A 269 -8.91 1.67 10.94
CA ILE A 269 -8.16 2.73 10.28
C ILE A 269 -9.10 3.67 9.53
N SER A 270 -8.73 4.96 9.45
CA SER A 270 -9.44 5.94 8.62
C SER A 270 -8.83 5.93 7.22
N LEU A 271 -9.67 5.74 6.20
CA LEU A 271 -9.27 5.76 4.80
C LEU A 271 -10.18 6.71 4.01
N ASP A 272 -9.62 7.34 2.99
CA ASP A 272 -10.40 8.19 2.10
C ASP A 272 -11.12 7.35 1.03
N PRO A 273 -12.46 7.37 0.97
CA PRO A 273 -13.23 6.57 0.02
C PRO A 273 -13.15 7.07 -1.43
N LEU A 274 -12.53 8.23 -1.69
CA LEU A 274 -12.33 8.75 -3.06
C LEU A 274 -11.27 7.97 -3.84
N TYR A 275 -10.41 7.22 -3.15
CA TYR A 275 -9.35 6.42 -3.76
C TYR A 275 -9.76 4.95 -3.89
N THR A 276 -9.29 4.33 -4.97
CA THR A 276 -9.24 2.87 -5.08
C THR A 276 -7.86 2.43 -4.58
N TYR A 277 -7.84 1.47 -3.65
CA TYR A 277 -6.60 1.04 -3.00
C TYR A 277 -6.07 -0.29 -3.53
N LYS A 278 -4.75 -0.42 -3.54
CA LYS A 278 -4.03 -1.68 -3.59
C LYS A 278 -3.39 -1.92 -2.23
N LEU A 279 -3.72 -3.02 -1.59
CA LEU A 279 -3.16 -3.47 -0.32
C LEU A 279 -2.07 -4.50 -0.58
N VAL A 280 -0.89 -4.28 -0.01
CA VAL A 280 0.20 -5.26 0.04
C VAL A 280 0.44 -5.62 1.50
N VAL A 281 0.27 -6.89 1.84
CA VAL A 281 0.61 -7.45 3.16
C VAL A 281 1.99 -8.08 3.05
N HIS A 282 2.94 -7.57 3.82
CA HIS A 282 4.35 -7.99 3.82
C HIS A 282 4.56 -9.27 4.63
N SER A 283 3.81 -10.32 4.28
CA SER A 283 4.02 -11.69 4.73
C SER A 283 5.09 -12.38 3.89
N VAL A 284 5.41 -13.64 4.24
CA VAL A 284 6.33 -14.47 3.47
C VAL A 284 5.61 -15.74 3.02
N PRO A 285 5.19 -15.86 1.74
CA PRO A 285 5.24 -14.86 0.66
C PRO A 285 4.32 -13.65 0.84
N GLU A 286 4.58 -12.58 0.09
CA GLU A 286 3.77 -11.36 0.10
C GLU A 286 2.39 -11.61 -0.51
N ILE A 287 1.35 -11.02 0.08
CA ILE A 287 -0.02 -11.08 -0.41
C ILE A 287 -0.39 -9.70 -0.95
N THR A 288 -0.98 -9.66 -2.15
CA THR A 288 -1.44 -8.42 -2.77
C THR A 288 -2.93 -8.54 -3.11
N LEU A 289 -3.69 -7.50 -2.75
CA LEU A 289 -5.07 -7.30 -3.14
C LEU A 289 -5.18 -5.95 -3.82
N ASP A 290 -5.66 -5.93 -5.05
CA ASP A 290 -5.81 -4.70 -5.84
C ASP A 290 -7.28 -4.31 -5.99
N SER A 291 -7.54 -3.10 -6.47
CA SER A 291 -8.87 -2.60 -6.82
C SER A 291 -9.86 -2.58 -5.65
N ILE A 292 -9.40 -2.30 -4.43
CA ILE A 292 -10.23 -2.19 -3.23
C ILE A 292 -11.01 -0.87 -3.27
N LYS A 293 -12.33 -0.96 -3.43
CA LYS A 293 -13.25 0.17 -3.38
C LYS A 293 -13.94 0.25 -2.02
N LEU A 294 -13.96 1.44 -1.43
CA LEU A 294 -14.58 1.66 -0.13
C LEU A 294 -15.99 2.24 -0.27
N ILE A 295 -16.89 1.81 0.62
CA ILE A 295 -18.24 2.35 0.72
C ILE A 295 -18.20 3.59 1.65
N PRO A 296 -18.55 4.78 1.16
CA PRO A 296 -18.47 6.02 1.92
C PRO A 296 -19.45 6.05 3.09
N GLY A 297 -19.06 6.67 4.21
CA GLY A 297 -19.91 6.84 5.39
C GLY A 297 -20.33 5.53 6.08
N LYS A 298 -19.79 4.38 5.65
CA LYS A 298 -19.96 3.08 6.30
C LYS A 298 -18.62 2.55 6.77
N HIS A 299 -18.63 1.69 7.77
CA HIS A 299 -17.45 0.91 8.12
C HIS A 299 -17.20 -0.16 7.05
N ASN A 300 -15.98 -0.21 6.54
CA ASN A 300 -15.55 -1.16 5.50
C ASN A 300 -14.75 -2.30 6.11
N THR A 301 -14.87 -3.49 5.51
CA THR A 301 -14.11 -4.68 5.92
C THR A 301 -13.36 -5.23 4.73
N ILE A 302 -12.04 -5.30 4.84
CA ILE A 302 -11.14 -5.82 3.80
C ILE A 302 -10.61 -7.16 4.28
N ASN A 303 -10.97 -8.27 3.63
CA ASN A 303 -10.56 -9.61 4.04
C ASN A 303 -9.32 -10.08 3.27
N VAL A 304 -8.30 -10.52 3.98
CA VAL A 304 -7.05 -11.07 3.42
C VAL A 304 -6.85 -12.48 3.98
N TYR A 305 -6.70 -13.48 3.13
CA TYR A 305 -6.36 -14.83 3.58
C TYR A 305 -4.86 -14.94 3.83
N SER A 306 -4.46 -14.97 5.09
CA SER A 306 -3.06 -14.88 5.52
C SER A 306 -2.75 -15.81 6.70
N PRO A 307 -2.98 -17.12 6.60
CA PRO A 307 -2.72 -18.06 7.70
C PRO A 307 -1.23 -18.11 8.03
N LEU A 308 -0.86 -17.90 9.30
CA LEU A 308 0.55 -17.83 9.72
C LEU A 308 1.02 -19.04 10.54
N GLY A 309 2.25 -19.46 10.30
CA GLY A 309 3.03 -20.33 11.19
C GLY A 309 4.43 -19.77 11.43
N LYS A 310 5.20 -20.38 12.33
CA LYS A 310 6.57 -19.96 12.66
C LYS A 310 7.57 -21.05 12.28
N LEU A 311 8.66 -20.68 11.62
CA LEU A 311 9.81 -21.54 11.36
C LEU A 311 10.96 -21.10 12.26
N ASN A 312 11.45 -22.02 13.06
CA ASN A 312 12.56 -21.81 13.96
C ASN A 312 13.74 -22.67 13.53
N LEU A 313 14.86 -22.01 13.25
CA LEU A 313 16.09 -22.66 12.83
C LEU A 313 17.07 -22.65 13.99
N LYS A 314 17.61 -23.82 14.34
CA LYS A 314 18.52 -23.99 15.49
C LYS A 314 19.78 -24.76 15.12
N ILE A 315 20.87 -24.42 15.80
CA ILE A 315 22.10 -25.20 15.82
C ILE A 315 22.20 -25.87 17.18
N GLN A 316 22.40 -27.18 17.19
CA GLN A 316 22.47 -27.95 18.43
C GLN A 316 23.61 -27.44 19.33
N GLY A 317 23.26 -27.03 20.55
CA GLY A 317 24.24 -26.59 21.56
C GLY A 317 24.94 -25.27 21.25
N ASN A 318 24.42 -24.47 20.32
CA ASN A 318 24.93 -23.14 20.01
C ASN A 318 23.77 -22.18 19.79
N ASP A 319 23.61 -21.20 20.68
CA ASP A 319 22.57 -20.18 20.61
C ASP A 319 23.06 -18.88 19.95
N ASN A 320 24.31 -18.83 19.48
CA ASN A 320 24.86 -17.63 18.86
C ASN A 320 24.11 -17.30 17.55
N THR A 321 23.52 -16.12 17.50
CA THR A 321 22.79 -15.59 16.33
C THR A 321 23.72 -15.14 15.20
N TYR A 322 24.99 -14.85 15.51
CA TYR A 322 26.03 -14.45 14.55
C TYR A 322 26.92 -15.64 14.14
N ASN A 323 26.28 -16.75 13.77
CA ASN A 323 26.98 -17.96 13.33
C ASN A 323 27.40 -17.93 11.84
N GLY A 324 26.90 -16.97 11.05
CA GLY A 324 27.21 -16.82 9.63
C GLY A 324 26.56 -17.88 8.72
N ILE A 325 25.75 -18.79 9.27
CA ILE A 325 25.04 -19.82 8.53
C ILE A 325 23.64 -19.32 8.21
N SER A 326 23.30 -19.37 6.93
CA SER A 326 21.99 -18.98 6.43
C SER A 326 21.26 -20.18 5.80
N CYS A 327 19.94 -20.12 5.83
CA CYS A 327 19.02 -21.08 5.24
C CYS A 327 18.22 -20.37 4.16
N ILE A 328 18.27 -20.93 2.96
CA ILE A 328 17.43 -20.52 1.84
C ILE A 328 16.09 -21.24 1.99
N VAL A 329 15.00 -20.48 2.01
CA VAL A 329 13.63 -21.00 2.04
C VAL A 329 13.01 -20.83 0.65
N LYS A 330 12.46 -21.90 0.10
CA LYS A 330 11.78 -21.94 -1.21
C LYS A 330 10.39 -22.55 -1.04
N ILE A 331 9.46 -22.18 -1.92
CA ILE A 331 8.16 -22.85 -2.00
C ILE A 331 8.38 -24.17 -2.76
N VAL A 332 7.71 -25.24 -2.34
CA VAL A 332 7.78 -26.53 -3.07
C VAL A 332 7.34 -26.33 -4.52
N ASP A 333 8.08 -26.91 -5.46
CA ASP A 333 7.89 -26.78 -6.92
C ASP A 333 8.15 -25.38 -7.52
N ASP A 334 8.54 -24.39 -6.71
CA ASP A 334 8.99 -23.07 -7.16
C ASP A 334 10.49 -22.89 -6.87
N SER A 335 11.28 -22.69 -7.92
CA SER A 335 12.73 -22.49 -7.78
C SER A 335 13.11 -21.11 -7.21
N ARG A 336 12.14 -20.19 -7.06
CA ARG A 336 12.40 -18.85 -6.52
C ARG A 336 12.75 -18.92 -5.03
N ILE A 337 13.81 -18.22 -4.68
CA ILE A 337 14.19 -18.01 -3.28
C ILE A 337 13.19 -17.05 -2.67
N LEU A 338 12.45 -17.53 -1.67
CA LEU A 338 11.43 -16.75 -1.00
C LEU A 338 12.02 -15.87 0.10
N ASN A 339 12.93 -16.45 0.89
CA ASN A 339 13.59 -15.75 1.98
C ASN A 339 14.93 -16.41 2.31
N VAL A 340 15.86 -15.62 2.83
CA VAL A 340 17.11 -16.10 3.44
C VAL A 340 17.02 -15.86 4.94
N GLN A 341 16.92 -16.93 5.72
CA GLN A 341 16.81 -16.88 7.18
C GLN A 341 18.12 -17.31 7.83
N THR A 342 18.59 -16.56 8.81
CA THR A 342 19.78 -16.93 9.58
C THR A 342 19.49 -18.07 10.55
N MET A 343 20.47 -18.94 10.79
CA MET A 343 20.34 -19.96 11.85
C MET A 343 20.27 -19.30 13.23
N ASN A 344 19.62 -19.97 14.20
CA ASN A 344 19.30 -19.45 15.53
C ASN A 344 18.33 -18.27 15.50
N SER A 345 17.34 -18.32 14.61
CA SER A 345 16.28 -17.32 14.49
C SER A 345 14.91 -17.97 14.29
N THR A 346 13.87 -17.26 14.74
CA THR A 346 12.47 -17.59 14.44
C THR A 346 11.89 -16.55 13.50
N LYS A 347 11.18 -16.99 12.45
CA LYS A 347 10.49 -16.10 11.52
C LYS A 347 9.09 -16.63 11.17
N GLN A 348 8.15 -15.72 10.93
CA GLN A 348 6.80 -16.05 10.48
C GLN A 348 6.77 -16.28 8.96
N TYR A 349 6.00 -17.29 8.55
CA TYR A 349 5.73 -17.65 7.16
C TYR A 349 4.24 -17.97 7.02
N LEU A 350 3.71 -17.83 5.81
CA LEU A 350 2.38 -18.35 5.52
C LEU A 350 2.35 -19.88 5.65
N VAL A 351 1.21 -20.43 6.04
CA VAL A 351 1.00 -21.88 6.10
C VAL A 351 1.18 -22.49 4.71
N GLY A 352 1.99 -23.54 4.63
CA GLY A 352 2.36 -24.14 3.36
C GLY A 352 3.50 -25.15 3.49
N ASN A 353 3.93 -25.70 2.36
CA ASN A 353 5.09 -26.58 2.28
C ASN A 353 6.28 -25.84 1.67
N TYR A 354 7.45 -26.03 2.27
CA TYR A 354 8.67 -25.32 1.91
C TYR A 354 9.87 -26.27 1.81
N ASP A 355 10.77 -25.96 0.90
CA ASP A 355 12.09 -26.58 0.82
C ASP A 355 13.11 -25.66 1.47
N LEU A 356 13.97 -26.26 2.31
CA LEU A 356 15.01 -25.56 3.06
C LEU A 356 16.38 -26.04 2.60
N GLU A 357 17.24 -25.10 2.23
CA GLU A 357 18.63 -25.36 1.87
C GLU A 357 19.56 -24.56 2.79
N ILE A 358 20.19 -25.24 3.74
CA ILE A 358 21.08 -24.65 4.71
C ILE A 358 22.49 -24.62 4.13
N LEU A 359 23.09 -23.43 4.14
CA LEU A 359 24.39 -23.12 3.55
C LEU A 359 25.56 -23.56 4.44
N THR A 360 25.56 -24.83 4.83
CA THR A 360 26.67 -25.52 5.49
C THR A 360 27.56 -26.22 4.47
N LEU A 361 28.68 -26.77 4.94
CA LEU A 361 29.54 -27.66 4.16
C LEU A 361 29.51 -29.08 4.72
N PRO A 362 29.01 -30.09 4.00
CA PRO A 362 28.16 -29.98 2.81
C PRO A 362 26.80 -29.33 3.14
N ARG A 363 26.08 -28.92 2.09
CA ARG A 363 24.75 -28.31 2.23
C ARG A 363 23.76 -29.31 2.79
N ILE A 364 22.96 -28.89 3.75
CA ILE A 364 21.86 -29.70 4.30
C ILE A 364 20.57 -29.26 3.63
N LYS A 365 19.82 -30.22 3.06
CA LYS A 365 18.53 -29.97 2.41
C LYS A 365 17.42 -30.68 3.15
N PHE A 366 16.34 -29.97 3.42
CA PHE A 366 15.09 -30.52 3.90
C PHE A 366 14.00 -30.23 2.86
N ASN A 367 13.32 -31.27 2.40
CA ASN A 367 12.29 -31.13 1.39
C ASN A 367 10.91 -31.26 2.01
N ASN A 368 9.93 -30.52 1.47
CA ASN A 368 8.52 -30.62 1.84
C ASN A 368 8.26 -30.43 3.35
N ILE A 369 8.91 -29.43 3.95
CA ILE A 369 8.67 -29.05 5.34
C ILE A 369 7.35 -28.30 5.44
N LYS A 370 6.41 -28.89 6.18
CA LYS A 370 5.06 -28.32 6.38
C LYS A 370 5.04 -27.35 7.55
N ILE A 371 4.84 -26.07 7.27
CA ILE A 371 4.56 -25.05 8.28
C ILE A 371 3.05 -25.03 8.55
N ASN A 372 2.66 -25.23 9.80
CA ASN A 372 1.26 -25.34 10.23
C ASN A 372 0.79 -24.07 10.95
N GLN A 373 -0.53 -23.82 10.86
CA GLN A 373 -1.22 -22.71 11.49
C GLN A 373 -0.88 -22.58 12.98
N SER A 374 -0.45 -21.39 13.40
CA SER A 374 -0.17 -21.03 14.78
C SER A 374 0.78 -21.99 15.51
N ARG A 375 1.61 -22.75 14.78
CA ARG A 375 2.59 -23.70 15.33
C ARG A 375 4.02 -23.26 15.03
N LEU A 376 4.92 -23.63 15.93
CA LEU A 376 6.35 -23.53 15.75
C LEU A 376 6.87 -24.81 15.08
N THR A 377 7.52 -24.66 13.94
CA THR A 377 8.20 -25.74 13.22
C THR A 377 9.70 -25.59 13.49
N ASP A 378 10.25 -26.49 14.31
CA ASP A 378 11.68 -26.46 14.66
C ASP A 378 12.49 -27.31 13.68
N ILE A 379 13.54 -26.72 13.11
CA ILE A 379 14.57 -27.41 12.32
C ILE A 379 15.91 -27.22 13.02
N THR A 380 16.47 -28.32 13.51
CA THR A 380 17.74 -28.32 14.23
C THR A 380 18.80 -29.05 13.41
N ILE A 381 19.95 -28.41 13.22
CA ILE A 381 21.14 -29.03 12.63
C ILE A 381 22.22 -29.27 13.70
N PRO A 382 23.12 -30.24 13.50
CA PRO A 382 24.24 -30.43 14.41
C PRO A 382 25.23 -29.26 14.33
N LEU A 383 26.01 -29.06 15.39
CA LEU A 383 27.11 -28.10 15.38
C LEU A 383 28.20 -28.60 14.43
N HIS A 384 28.80 -27.69 13.66
CA HIS A 384 29.91 -28.04 12.79
C HIS A 384 31.13 -28.48 13.60
N GLY A 385 31.99 -29.31 12.99
CA GLY A 385 33.38 -29.44 13.43
C GLY A 385 34.28 -28.49 12.65
N SER A 386 35.51 -28.30 13.11
CA SER A 386 36.52 -27.48 12.43
C SER A 386 37.69 -28.36 12.03
N ILE A 387 38.12 -28.26 10.77
CA ILE A 387 39.36 -28.87 10.30
C ILE A 387 40.39 -27.80 9.98
N GLN A 388 41.64 -28.10 10.31
CA GLN A 388 42.80 -27.38 9.81
C GLN A 388 43.58 -28.33 8.90
N VAL A 389 43.79 -27.93 7.65
CA VAL A 389 44.53 -28.72 6.66
C VAL A 389 45.85 -28.03 6.40
N ASN A 390 46.93 -28.76 6.65
CA ASN A 390 48.31 -28.38 6.38
C ASN A 390 48.81 -29.18 5.16
N LYS A 391 49.10 -28.49 4.06
CA LYS A 391 49.55 -29.10 2.80
C LYS A 391 50.67 -28.30 2.15
N SER A 392 51.42 -28.94 1.26
CA SER A 392 52.29 -28.23 0.31
C SER A 392 51.48 -27.72 -0.89
N ASP A 393 52.11 -26.90 -1.75
CA ASP A 393 51.45 -26.40 -2.95
C ASP A 393 50.95 -27.54 -3.82
N GLY A 394 49.72 -27.41 -4.33
CA GLY A 394 49.09 -28.38 -5.20
C GLY A 394 47.58 -28.51 -4.99
N PRO A 395 46.88 -29.13 -5.97
CA PRO A 395 45.44 -29.33 -5.91
C PRO A 395 45.05 -30.27 -4.77
N ALA A 396 44.03 -29.86 -4.01
CA ALA A 396 43.38 -30.71 -3.03
C ALA A 396 41.87 -30.51 -3.05
N ALA A 397 41.12 -31.59 -2.83
CA ALA A 397 39.66 -31.57 -2.80
C ALA A 397 39.13 -32.43 -1.65
N LEU A 398 38.08 -31.94 -0.99
CA LEU A 398 37.36 -32.59 0.10
C LEU A 398 36.13 -33.33 -0.43
N PHE A 399 35.97 -34.58 -0.01
CA PHE A 399 34.83 -35.42 -0.35
C PHE A 399 34.15 -35.99 0.90
N LEU A 400 32.83 -36.01 0.91
CA LEU A 400 32.00 -36.73 1.87
C LEU A 400 31.73 -38.14 1.33
N LYS A 401 31.99 -39.18 2.13
CA LYS A 401 31.58 -40.56 1.84
C LYS A 401 30.15 -40.78 2.33
N SER A 402 29.21 -40.96 1.41
CA SER A 402 27.81 -41.22 1.75
C SER A 402 27.21 -42.28 0.83
N LYS A 403 26.62 -43.34 1.40
CA LYS A 403 25.90 -44.40 0.67
C LYS A 403 26.66 -45.02 -0.53
N GLY A 404 27.99 -45.11 -0.43
CA GLY A 404 28.83 -45.68 -1.50
C GLY A 404 29.27 -44.67 -2.58
N GLU A 405 28.81 -43.43 -2.50
CA GLU A 405 29.20 -42.34 -3.40
C GLU A 405 30.18 -41.37 -2.71
N ASN A 406 31.06 -40.77 -3.52
CA ASN A 406 31.97 -39.71 -3.10
C ASN A 406 31.37 -38.37 -3.53
N ILE A 407 30.77 -37.66 -2.58
CA ILE A 407 30.16 -36.36 -2.83
C ILE A 407 31.25 -35.30 -2.70
N TRP A 408 31.52 -34.57 -3.78
CA TRP A 408 32.44 -33.43 -3.77
C TRP A 408 31.87 -32.28 -2.92
N VAL A 409 32.68 -31.73 -2.00
CA VAL A 409 32.24 -30.74 -1.00
C VAL A 409 32.93 -29.40 -1.17
N TYR A 410 34.25 -29.39 -1.35
CA TYR A 410 35.07 -28.17 -1.34
C TYR A 410 36.43 -28.40 -2.00
N ASP A 411 36.90 -27.42 -2.77
CA ASP A 411 38.28 -27.39 -3.29
C ASP A 411 39.14 -26.44 -2.45
N PHE A 412 40.28 -26.94 -1.99
CA PHE A 412 41.26 -26.13 -1.28
C PHE A 412 42.08 -25.29 -2.26
N ASN A 413 42.53 -24.13 -1.81
CA ASN A 413 43.37 -23.25 -2.61
C ASN A 413 44.74 -23.89 -2.84
N GLU A 414 45.17 -23.99 -4.11
CA GLU A 414 46.41 -24.66 -4.47
C GLU A 414 47.65 -24.07 -3.79
N ASN A 415 47.68 -22.75 -3.58
CA ASN A 415 48.84 -21.98 -3.10
C ASN A 415 48.76 -21.66 -1.60
N ARG A 416 47.73 -22.12 -0.88
CA ARG A 416 47.67 -21.97 0.58
C ARG A 416 48.17 -23.23 1.25
N SER A 417 49.12 -23.04 2.16
CA SER A 417 49.70 -24.14 2.95
C SER A 417 48.84 -24.53 4.14
N ILE A 418 48.06 -23.58 4.69
CA ILE A 418 47.17 -23.79 5.84
C ILE A 418 45.78 -23.25 5.50
N GLU A 419 44.76 -24.09 5.63
CA GLU A 419 43.36 -23.69 5.50
C GLU A 419 42.52 -24.24 6.65
N ASN A 420 41.65 -23.39 7.20
CA ASN A 420 40.67 -23.78 8.21
C ASN A 420 39.28 -23.83 7.59
N LEU A 421 38.52 -24.89 7.87
CA LEU A 421 37.18 -25.08 7.32
C LEU A 421 36.23 -25.63 8.38
N ASN A 422 35.02 -25.07 8.42
CA ASN A 422 33.93 -25.60 9.24
C ASN A 422 33.09 -26.56 8.40
N ILE A 423 32.99 -27.81 8.82
CA ILE A 423 32.25 -28.85 8.10
C ILE A 423 31.29 -29.61 9.03
N GLN A 424 30.20 -30.11 8.47
CA GLN A 424 29.18 -30.87 9.19
C GLN A 424 29.70 -32.26 9.56
N PRO A 425 29.20 -32.86 10.66
CA PRO A 425 29.62 -34.20 11.08
C PRO A 425 29.45 -35.26 9.98
N GLY A 426 30.45 -36.14 9.84
CA GLY A 426 30.45 -37.13 8.76
C GLY A 426 31.79 -37.83 8.56
N LYS A 427 31.83 -38.74 7.57
CA LYS A 427 33.04 -39.46 7.15
C LYS A 427 33.58 -38.84 5.86
N TYR A 428 34.81 -38.37 5.89
CA TYR A 428 35.41 -37.60 4.81
C TYR A 428 36.73 -38.20 4.35
N PHE A 429 37.14 -37.81 3.16
CA PHE A 429 38.53 -37.92 2.76
C PHE A 429 38.96 -36.69 1.97
N ILE A 430 40.25 -36.37 2.05
CA ILE A 430 40.88 -35.37 1.21
C ILE A 430 41.74 -36.10 0.18
N SER A 431 41.57 -35.73 -1.09
CA SER A 431 42.53 -36.04 -2.14
C SER A 431 43.50 -34.89 -2.30
N PHE A 432 44.79 -35.18 -2.41
CA PHE A 432 45.83 -34.18 -2.60
C PHE A 432 46.93 -34.72 -3.50
N ARG A 433 47.49 -33.85 -4.35
CA ARG A 433 48.71 -34.13 -5.09
C ARG A 433 49.62 -32.91 -5.02
N SER A 434 50.87 -33.12 -4.63
CA SER A 434 51.88 -32.05 -4.65
C SER A 434 52.10 -31.54 -6.08
N LYS A 435 52.23 -30.22 -6.22
CA LYS A 435 52.54 -29.54 -7.49
C LYS A 435 53.86 -29.99 -8.12
N ARG A 436 54.80 -30.50 -7.30
CA ARG A 436 56.08 -31.05 -7.77
C ARG A 436 55.97 -32.44 -8.39
N SER A 437 54.82 -33.11 -8.23
CA SER A 437 54.58 -34.45 -8.72
C SER A 437 53.83 -34.43 -10.05
N ASN A 438 54.32 -35.15 -11.07
CA ASN A 438 53.73 -35.19 -12.41
C ASN A 438 52.94 -36.48 -12.71
N SER A 439 52.66 -37.32 -11.71
CA SER A 439 51.89 -38.56 -11.89
C SER A 439 50.69 -38.62 -10.95
N THR A 440 49.54 -39.04 -11.49
CA THR A 440 48.30 -39.28 -10.73
C THR A 440 48.48 -40.35 -9.65
N ALA A 441 49.42 -41.28 -9.84
CA ALA A 441 49.73 -42.33 -8.85
C ALA A 441 50.25 -41.77 -7.52
N HIS A 442 50.74 -40.52 -7.50
CA HIS A 442 51.19 -39.84 -6.29
C HIS A 442 50.06 -39.08 -5.56
N THR A 443 48.79 -39.39 -5.86
CA THR A 443 47.67 -38.83 -5.12
C THR A 443 47.61 -39.43 -3.72
N ILE A 444 47.61 -38.56 -2.72
CA ILE A 444 47.43 -38.92 -1.32
C ILE A 444 45.94 -38.85 -1.01
N LEU A 445 45.40 -39.93 -0.45
CA LEU A 445 44.05 -39.99 0.08
C LEU A 445 44.12 -40.07 1.60
N LYS A 446 43.58 -39.05 2.29
CA LYS A 446 43.55 -39.01 3.75
C LYS A 446 42.12 -39.07 4.24
N GLU A 447 41.74 -40.20 4.84
CA GLU A 447 40.42 -40.41 5.43
C GLU A 447 40.37 -39.94 6.89
N PHE A 448 39.23 -39.39 7.29
CA PHE A 448 38.96 -38.99 8.67
C PHE A 448 37.45 -38.92 8.95
N VAL A 449 37.10 -38.91 10.23
CA VAL A 449 35.72 -38.72 10.70
C VAL A 449 35.70 -37.48 11.57
N ILE A 450 34.70 -36.63 11.37
CA ILE A 450 34.50 -35.44 12.19
C ILE A 450 33.15 -35.50 12.90
N SER A 451 33.19 -35.21 14.20
CA SER A 451 32.03 -35.11 15.08
C SER A 451 31.68 -33.65 15.38
N SER A 452 30.48 -33.43 15.90
CA SER A 452 29.95 -32.12 16.29
C SER A 452 30.90 -31.40 17.26
N GLY A 453 31.31 -30.17 16.95
CA GLY A 453 32.21 -29.36 17.78
C GLY A 453 33.67 -29.84 17.86
N GLN A 454 34.04 -30.88 17.11
CA GLN A 454 35.40 -31.43 17.12
C GLN A 454 36.36 -30.57 16.29
N ASN A 455 37.59 -30.40 16.76
CA ASN A 455 38.67 -29.78 15.99
C ASN A 455 39.71 -30.85 15.57
N ILE A 456 40.05 -30.91 14.28
CA ILE A 456 41.01 -31.88 13.73
C ILE A 456 42.09 -31.15 12.94
N ASN A 457 43.34 -31.53 13.14
CA ASN A 457 44.47 -31.06 12.33
C ASN A 457 44.96 -32.18 11.41
N LEU A 458 44.98 -31.93 10.10
CA LEU A 458 45.34 -32.87 9.05
C LEU A 458 46.62 -32.38 8.35
N LYS A 459 47.61 -33.27 8.21
CA LYS A 459 48.82 -33.04 7.42
C LYS A 459 48.78 -33.93 6.18
N LEU A 460 48.98 -33.34 5.01
CA LEU A 460 48.90 -33.98 3.69
C LEU A 460 50.22 -33.99 2.95
#